data_AF-A0A3M6EPR8-F1
#
_entry.id   AF-A0A3M6EPR8-F1
#
_cell.length_a   1.000
_cell.length_b   1.000
_cell.length_c   1.000
_cell.angle_alpha   90.00
_cell.angle_beta   90.00
_cell.angle_gamma   90.00
#
_symmetry.space_group_name_H-M   'P 1'
#
loop_
_entity.id
_entity.type
_entity.pdbx_description
1 polymer ?
#
loop_
_entity_poly.entity_id
_entity_poly.type
_entity_poly.pdbx_seq_one_letter_code
_entity_poly.pdbx_strand_id
1 'polypeptide(L)'
;MKGNEGLKKEIEFETKLRKLLEHYGFSLKHIVNLLDPQTSARRQVADKPAGTRKPRELKVYKNPKTGEVIETKGGNHRALKEWKVEHGADVVEGWLKK
;
A
#
# COMPACT_ATOMS: atom_id res chain seq x y z
N MET A 1 1.76 -30.58 -11.85
CA MET A 1 0.68 -29.60 -11.56
C MET A 1 0.19 -29.76 -10.12
N LYS A 2 0.96 -29.36 -9.10
CA LYS A 2 0.59 -29.50 -7.67
C LYS A 2 -0.07 -28.24 -7.07
N GLY A 3 -0.16 -27.14 -7.85
CA GLY A 3 -0.66 -25.86 -7.35
C GLY A 3 -2.18 -25.75 -7.23
N ASN A 4 -2.96 -26.65 -7.85
CA ASN A 4 -4.42 -26.52 -7.91
C ASN A 4 -5.14 -27.29 -6.78
N GLU A 5 -4.58 -28.43 -6.34
CA GLU A 5 -5.22 -29.27 -5.33
C GLU A 5 -5.20 -28.65 -3.92
N GLY A 6 -4.10 -27.97 -3.55
CA GLY A 6 -4.00 -27.23 -2.29
C GLY A 6 -5.03 -26.10 -2.22
N LEU A 7 -5.08 -25.28 -3.27
CA LEU A 7 -6.04 -24.18 -3.38
C LEU A 7 -7.49 -24.68 -3.33
N LYS A 8 -7.80 -25.79 -4.00
CA LYS A 8 -9.14 -26.39 -3.96
C LYS A 8 -9.54 -26.82 -2.55
N LYS A 9 -8.62 -27.41 -1.79
CA LYS A 9 -8.86 -27.79 -0.39
C LYS A 9 -9.07 -26.59 0.52
N GLU A 10 -8.30 -25.52 0.32
CA GLU A 10 -8.46 -24.27 1.09
C GLU A 10 -9.82 -23.61 0.81
N ILE A 11 -10.24 -23.52 -0.44
CA ILE A 11 -11.55 -22.97 -0.83
C ILE A 11 -12.69 -23.81 -0.24
N GLU A 12 -12.58 -25.15 -0.30
CA GLU A 12 -13.58 -26.05 0.26
C GLU A 12 -13.69 -25.88 1.78
N PHE A 13 -12.55 -25.80 2.47
CA PHE A 13 -12.50 -25.55 3.91
C PHE A 13 -13.16 -24.21 4.27
N GLU A 14 -12.78 -23.12 3.60
CA GLU A 14 -13.35 -21.80 3.86
C GLU A 14 -14.86 -21.79 3.62
N THR A 15 -15.33 -22.41 2.54
CA THR A 15 -16.75 -22.50 2.22
C THR A 15 -17.54 -23.23 3.31
N LYS A 16 -17.03 -24.37 3.78
CA LYS A 16 -17.65 -25.15 4.86
C LYS A 16 -17.66 -24.36 6.18
N LEU A 17 -16.55 -23.68 6.49
CA LEU A 17 -16.43 -22.85 7.69
C LEU A 17 -17.44 -21.70 7.69
N ARG A 18 -17.60 -21.00 6.55
CA ARG A 18 -18.57 -19.91 6.42
C ARG A 18 -20.00 -20.38 6.61
N LYS A 19 -20.38 -21.52 6.00
CA LYS A 19 -21.71 -22.12 6.20
C LYS A 19 -21.97 -22.52 7.66
N LEU A 20 -20.96 -23.07 8.32
CA LEU A 20 -21.05 -23.44 9.74
C LEU A 20 -21.28 -22.19 10.60
N LEU A 21 -20.50 -21.14 10.37
CA LEU A 21 -20.64 -19.87 11.09
C LEU A 21 -22.03 -19.26 10.91
N GLU A 22 -22.53 -19.25 9.68
CA GLU A 22 -23.87 -18.74 9.37
C GLU A 22 -24.97 -19.52 10.11
N HIS A 23 -24.89 -20.85 10.13
CA HIS A 23 -25.87 -21.71 10.80
C HIS A 23 -26.00 -21.42 12.31
N TYR A 24 -24.89 -21.07 12.96
CA TYR A 24 -24.86 -20.77 14.39
C TYR A 24 -24.84 -19.27 14.71
N GLY A 25 -25.01 -18.40 13.71
CA GLY A 25 -25.00 -16.94 13.90
C GLY A 25 -23.65 -16.36 14.33
N PHE A 26 -22.56 -17.09 14.10
CA PHE A 26 -21.20 -16.62 14.37
C PHE A 26 -20.58 -15.94 13.15
N SER A 27 -19.46 -15.26 13.37
CA SER A 27 -18.72 -14.53 12.33
C SER A 27 -17.25 -14.87 12.43
N LEU A 28 -16.48 -14.59 11.38
CA LEU A 28 -15.02 -14.82 11.39
C LEU A 28 -14.33 -14.09 12.54
N LYS A 29 -14.88 -12.95 13.00
CA LYS A 29 -14.38 -12.24 14.19
C LYS A 29 -14.49 -13.08 15.46
N HIS A 30 -15.57 -13.86 15.61
CA HIS A 30 -15.73 -14.78 16.75
C HIS A 30 -14.67 -15.88 16.74
N ILE A 31 -14.30 -16.41 15.56
CA ILE A 31 -13.19 -17.37 15.44
C ILE A 31 -11.86 -16.73 15.81
N VAL A 32 -11.57 -15.53 15.28
CA VAL A 32 -10.34 -14.80 15.62
C VAL A 32 -10.25 -14.55 17.12
N ASN A 33 -11.35 -14.14 17.75
CA ASN A 33 -11.42 -13.94 19.20
C ASN A 33 -11.19 -15.25 19.98
N LEU A 34 -11.65 -16.39 19.46
CA LEU A 34 -11.46 -17.70 20.10
C LEU A 34 -10.01 -18.18 20.02
N LEU A 35 -9.37 -18.02 18.85
CA LEU A 35 -8.00 -18.48 18.62
C LEU A 35 -6.94 -17.52 19.15
N ASP A 36 -7.21 -16.22 19.08
CA ASP A 36 -6.31 -15.16 19.51
C ASP A 36 -7.08 -14.04 20.24
N PRO A 37 -7.49 -14.28 21.50
CA PRO A 37 -8.22 -13.28 22.29
C PRO A 37 -7.40 -12.01 22.57
N GLN A 38 -6.08 -12.09 22.50
CA GLN A 38 -5.17 -10.97 22.81
C GLN A 38 -5.05 -9.98 21.64
N THR A 39 -5.19 -10.42 20.39
CA THR A 39 -5.23 -9.51 19.23
C THR A 39 -6.42 -8.55 19.24
N SER A 40 -7.54 -8.96 19.82
CA SER A 40 -8.73 -8.12 19.94
C SER A 40 -8.55 -7.02 20.97
N ALA A 41 -7.83 -7.29 22.06
CA ALA A 41 -7.39 -6.27 23.01
C ALA A 41 -6.36 -5.31 22.36
N ARG A 42 -5.50 -5.81 21.47
CA ARG A 42 -4.47 -4.99 20.79
C ARG A 42 -5.03 -4.08 19.68
N ARG A 43 -6.28 -4.25 19.25
CA ARG A 43 -6.97 -3.24 18.41
C ARG A 43 -7.57 -2.08 19.20
N GLN A 44 -7.58 -2.15 20.53
CA GLN A 44 -7.85 -1.00 21.40
C GLN A 44 -6.58 -0.19 21.70
N VAL A 45 -5.52 -0.37 20.92
CA VAL A 45 -4.45 0.63 20.89
C VAL A 45 -5.06 1.85 20.23
N ALA A 46 -5.31 2.88 21.05
CA ALA A 46 -5.82 4.19 20.67
C ALA A 46 -5.38 4.59 19.26
N ASP A 47 -6.31 5.15 18.48
CA ASP A 47 -6.02 5.84 17.22
C ASP A 47 -4.71 6.61 17.43
N LYS A 48 -3.62 6.11 16.85
CA LYS A 48 -2.39 6.87 16.79
C LYS A 48 -2.82 8.16 16.11
N PRO A 49 -2.62 9.36 16.70
CA PRO A 49 -3.03 10.59 16.06
C PRO A 49 -2.44 10.53 14.67
N ALA A 50 -3.32 10.56 13.65
CA ALA A 50 -2.91 10.46 12.26
C ALA A 50 -1.83 11.53 12.09
N GLY A 51 -0.57 11.08 12.01
CA GLY A 51 0.55 12.00 12.07
C GLY A 51 0.29 13.04 10.99
N THR A 52 0.19 14.31 11.38
CA THR A 52 -0.07 15.44 10.49
C THR A 52 1.17 15.62 9.62
N ARG A 53 1.41 14.68 8.71
CA ARG A 53 2.44 14.77 7.70
C ARG A 53 2.00 15.89 6.79
N LYS A 54 2.82 16.94 6.71
CA LYS A 54 2.66 18.04 5.78
C LYS A 54 2.31 17.47 4.39
N PRO A 55 1.22 17.93 3.75
CA PRO A 55 0.86 17.45 2.42
C PRO A 55 2.04 17.67 1.48
N ARG A 56 2.35 16.66 0.66
CA ARG A 56 3.46 16.72 -0.28
C ARG A 56 3.17 17.78 -1.33
N GLU A 57 4.06 18.76 -1.44
CA GLU A 57 3.99 19.82 -2.43
C GLU A 57 4.22 19.25 -3.83
N LEU A 58 3.47 19.77 -4.81
CA LEU A 58 3.69 19.47 -6.23
C LEU A 58 4.99 20.14 -6.66
N LYS A 59 5.95 19.36 -7.14
CA LYS A 59 7.19 19.82 -7.75
C LYS A 59 7.07 19.72 -9.26
N VAL A 60 7.34 20.81 -9.96
CA VAL A 60 7.32 20.86 -11.42
C VAL A 60 8.76 20.97 -11.92
N TYR A 61 9.25 19.96 -12.62
CA TYR A 61 10.59 19.96 -13.22
C TYR A 61 10.47 20.23 -14.72
N LYS A 62 11.29 21.14 -15.28
CA LYS A 62 11.33 21.39 -16.73
C LYS A 62 12.72 21.11 -17.28
N ASN A 63 12.84 20.12 -18.16
CA ASN A 63 14.10 19.81 -18.83
C ASN A 63 14.41 20.91 -19.87
N PRO A 64 15.56 21.62 -19.77
CA PRO A 64 15.92 22.68 -20.72
C PRO A 64 16.33 22.15 -22.11
N LYS A 65 16.71 20.86 -22.21
CA LYS A 65 17.16 20.24 -23.47
C LYS A 65 16.00 19.74 -24.31
N THR A 66 15.04 19.06 -23.70
CA THR A 66 13.90 18.46 -24.40
C THR A 66 12.63 19.30 -24.32
N GLY A 67 12.57 20.25 -23.38
CA GLY A 67 11.36 21.03 -23.09
C GLY A 67 10.30 20.26 -22.31
N GLU A 68 10.54 18.98 -22.00
CA GLU A 68 9.61 18.13 -21.24
C GLU A 68 9.40 18.64 -19.80
N VAL A 69 8.18 18.50 -19.31
CA VAL A 69 7.77 18.95 -17.97
C VAL A 69 7.24 17.76 -17.17
N ILE A 70 7.73 17.59 -15.94
CA ILE A 70 7.30 16.56 -15.00
C ILE A 70 6.69 17.22 -13.77
N GLU A 71 5.45 16.88 -13.46
CA GLU A 71 4.79 17.28 -12.21
C GLU A 71 4.73 16.08 -11.27
N THR A 72 5.34 16.19 -10.10
CA THR A 72 5.35 15.09 -9.13
C THR A 72 5.30 15.58 -7.70
N LYS A 73 4.54 14.90 -6.86
CA LYS A 73 4.50 15.14 -5.40
C LYS A 73 5.66 14.41 -4.66
N GLY A 74 6.65 13.89 -5.38
CA GLY A 74 7.81 13.19 -4.79
C GLY A 74 8.77 12.57 -5.81
N GLY A 75 9.80 11.87 -5.35
CA GLY A 75 10.84 11.31 -6.23
C GLY A 75 10.45 10.04 -7.02
N ASN A 76 9.23 9.52 -6.86
CA ASN A 76 8.79 8.28 -7.52
C ASN A 76 8.15 8.55 -8.90
N HIS A 77 8.90 9.18 -9.80
CA HIS A 77 8.49 9.40 -11.19
C HIS A 77 9.55 8.81 -12.13
N ARG A 78 9.14 7.97 -13.10
CA ARG A 78 10.08 7.22 -13.95
C ARG A 78 11.00 8.16 -14.74
N ALA A 79 10.44 9.11 -15.47
CA ALA A 79 11.23 10.07 -16.24
C ALA A 79 12.11 10.97 -15.37
N LEU A 80 11.71 11.26 -14.12
CA LEU A 80 12.55 12.05 -13.21
C LEU A 80 13.77 11.25 -12.75
N LYS A 81 13.60 9.94 -12.53
CA LYS A 81 14.71 9.02 -12.24
C LYS A 81 15.64 8.91 -13.45
N GLU A 82 15.09 8.78 -14.65
CA GLU A 82 15.86 8.73 -15.90
C GLU A 82 16.70 10.00 -16.08
N TRP A 83 16.11 11.19 -15.91
CA TRP A 83 16.88 12.44 -15.97
C TRP A 83 17.98 12.51 -14.91
N LYS A 84 17.72 12.03 -13.68
CA LYS A 84 18.74 11.99 -12.62
C LYS A 84 19.88 11.05 -12.93
N VAL A 85 19.63 9.96 -13.66
CA VAL A 85 20.67 9.04 -14.15
C VAL A 85 21.45 9.68 -15.29
N GLU A 86 20.80 10.37 -16.22
CA GLU A 86 21.43 10.94 -17.43
C GLU A 86 22.20 12.25 -17.15
N HIS A 87 21.67 13.12 -16.29
CA HIS A 87 22.21 14.46 -16.06
C HIS A 87 22.73 14.68 -14.63
N GLY A 88 22.53 13.70 -13.74
CA GLY A 88 22.87 13.82 -12.33
C GLY A 88 21.76 14.46 -11.49
N ALA A 89 21.71 14.06 -10.22
CA ALA A 89 20.65 14.52 -9.31
C ALA A 89 20.68 16.03 -9.06
N ASP A 90 21.86 16.62 -8.87
CA ASP A 90 22.00 18.05 -8.54
C ASP A 90 21.55 18.95 -9.69
N VAL A 91 21.85 18.55 -10.92
CA VAL A 91 21.43 19.27 -12.14
C VAL A 91 19.92 19.25 -12.29
N VAL A 92 19.31 18.08 -12.09
CA VAL A 92 17.85 17.91 -12.21
C VAL A 92 17.09 18.61 -11.08
N GLU A 93 17.64 18.64 -9.85
CA GLU A 93 17.04 19.46 -8.78
C GLU A 93 17.09 20.96 -9.11
N GLY A 94 18.09 21.43 -9.86
CA GLY A 94 18.16 22.80 -10.39
C GLY A 94 17.08 23.14 -11.43
N TRP A 95 16.41 22.14 -12.01
CA TRP A 95 15.32 22.32 -12.98
C TRP A 95 13.94 22.46 -12.33
N LEU A 96 13.89 22.42 -11.01
CA LEU A 96 12.67 22.60 -10.25
C LEU A 96 12.15 24.03 -10.43
N LYS A 97 10.99 24.16 -11.08
CA LYS A 97 10.20 25.38 -11.13
C LYS A 97 9.43 25.50 -9.82
N LYS A 98 9.84 26.44 -8.97
CA LYS A 98 9.09 26.84 -7.76
C LYS A 98 7.74 27.42 -8.12
#